data_AF-A0A7X8K6L9-F1
#
_entry.id   AF-A0A7X8K6L9-F1
#
_cell.length_a   1.000
_cell.length_b   1.000
_cell.length_c   1.000
_cell.angle_alpha   90.00
_cell.angle_beta   90.00
_cell.angle_gamma   90.00
#
_symmetry.space_group_name_H-M   'P 1'
#
loop_
_entity.id
_entity.type
_entity.pdbx_description
1 polymer ?
#
loop_
_entity_poly.entity_id
_entity_poly.type
_entity_poly.pdbx_seq_one_letter_code
_entity_poly.pdbx_strand_id
1 'polypeptide(L)'
;MNKTLIIFTGGTISMSADPESGASVPGVSGSDILAGISNLDSMGDFEVIEFADLPSPQITPRHMLSLALFVRKELKRKEISSVIVSHGTDTLEETAYFLDLAVESKKPIVFVGSMRNISELGYDGPSNLAGAIVTARSKESIGRGVLIVLNNQVNSAREATKSNTLSLDTFRSLEFGPLGVVDNNEVLYFRDANPRSHILVDSIEEKVYLLKAYAGIGREEVDFFVSSGAKGIVIEALGRGNLTPVCAQGVEEAIRRGVHVTIVSRCPTGRVLWTYGYEGAGKQLKEAGAYFGPAINGQKMRIKMMLALSLTDDPEKLRPMIELDAF
;
A
#
# COMPACT_ATOMS: atom_id res chain seq x y z
N MET A 1 -21.05 20.84 9.72
CA MET A 1 -21.01 20.35 8.34
C MET A 1 -19.65 19.68 8.11
N ASN A 2 -19.61 18.35 8.21
CA ASN A 2 -18.42 17.51 8.09
C ASN A 2 -18.79 16.34 7.16
N LYS A 3 -18.63 16.56 5.85
CA LYS A 3 -18.92 15.56 4.81
C LYS A 3 -17.79 14.54 4.74
N THR A 4 -18.15 13.29 4.49
CA THR A 4 -17.19 12.25 4.12
C THR A 4 -17.21 12.10 2.60
N LEU A 5 -16.05 12.29 1.98
CA LEU A 5 -15.88 12.04 0.54
C LEU A 5 -15.63 10.55 0.31
N ILE A 6 -16.45 9.90 -0.50
CA ILE A 6 -16.31 8.50 -0.87
C ILE A 6 -15.88 8.43 -2.33
N ILE A 7 -14.69 7.88 -2.55
CA ILE A 7 -14.06 7.77 -3.86
C ILE A 7 -14.08 6.31 -4.28
N PHE A 8 -14.68 6.02 -5.43
CA PHE A 8 -14.66 4.70 -6.04
C PHE A 8 -13.59 4.66 -7.12
N THR A 9 -12.77 3.60 -7.09
CA THR A 9 -11.70 3.35 -8.07
C THR A 9 -11.92 2.08 -8.89
N GLY A 10 -13.08 1.44 -8.70
CA GLY A 10 -13.41 0.11 -9.19
C GLY A 10 -13.16 -0.98 -8.13
N GLY A 11 -12.87 -2.19 -8.61
CA GLY A 11 -12.62 -3.36 -7.76
C GLY A 11 -13.87 -4.16 -7.41
N THR A 12 -13.67 -5.30 -6.74
CA THR A 12 -14.72 -6.31 -6.49
C THR A 12 -15.99 -5.77 -5.83
N ILE A 13 -15.88 -4.69 -5.04
CA ILE A 13 -17.05 -4.07 -4.39
C ILE A 13 -18.10 -3.58 -5.40
N SER A 14 -17.68 -3.18 -6.61
CA SER A 14 -18.53 -2.67 -7.69
C SER A 14 -18.66 -3.65 -8.86
N MET A 15 -18.24 -4.90 -8.65
CA MET A 15 -18.35 -5.96 -9.65
C MET A 15 -19.60 -6.82 -9.42
N SER A 16 -20.11 -7.37 -10.52
CA SER A 16 -21.18 -8.37 -10.56
C SER A 16 -20.76 -9.56 -11.42
N ALA A 17 -21.40 -10.71 -11.22
CA ALA A 17 -21.14 -11.87 -12.05
C ALA A 17 -21.78 -11.67 -13.43
N ASP A 18 -20.98 -11.79 -14.49
CA ASP A 18 -21.46 -11.84 -15.86
C ASP A 18 -22.37 -13.08 -16.05
N PRO A 19 -23.61 -12.94 -16.54
CA PRO A 19 -24.56 -14.05 -16.62
C PRO A 19 -24.14 -15.20 -17.53
N GLU A 20 -23.28 -14.97 -18.53
CA GLU A 20 -22.84 -16.00 -19.48
C GLU A 20 -21.57 -16.73 -19.00
N SER A 21 -20.58 -15.98 -18.54
CA SER A 21 -19.26 -16.52 -18.19
C SER A 21 -19.09 -16.82 -16.69
N GLY A 22 -19.94 -16.24 -15.83
CA GLY A 22 -19.79 -16.29 -14.37
C GLY A 22 -18.59 -15.48 -13.84
N ALA A 23 -17.86 -14.76 -14.71
CA ALA A 23 -16.72 -13.94 -14.31
C ALA A 23 -17.19 -12.65 -13.62
N SER A 24 -16.41 -12.17 -12.64
CA SER A 24 -16.65 -10.85 -12.04
C SER A 24 -16.32 -9.75 -13.05
N VAL A 25 -17.30 -8.91 -13.38
CA VAL A 25 -17.16 -7.75 -14.28
C VAL A 25 -17.66 -6.47 -13.61
N PRO A 26 -17.08 -5.28 -13.92
CA PRO A 26 -17.61 -4.01 -13.44
C PRO A 26 -19.07 -3.82 -13.83
N GLY A 27 -19.89 -3.25 -12.93
CA GLY A 27 -21.30 -3.02 -13.26
C GLY A 27 -22.18 -2.36 -12.21
N VAL A 28 -21.63 -1.95 -11.05
CA VAL A 28 -22.41 -1.38 -9.95
C VAL A 28 -21.88 0.01 -9.59
N SER A 29 -22.76 1.00 -9.51
CA SER A 29 -22.37 2.37 -9.13
C SER A 29 -22.12 2.48 -7.63
N GLY A 30 -21.30 3.44 -7.20
CA GLY A 30 -21.07 3.73 -5.79
C GLY A 30 -22.34 4.09 -5.03
N SER A 31 -23.30 4.75 -5.69
CA SER A 31 -24.64 5.02 -5.15
C SER A 31 -25.43 3.74 -4.86
N ASP A 32 -25.34 2.72 -5.71
CA ASP A 32 -26.06 1.46 -5.51
C ASP A 32 -25.48 0.68 -4.32
N ILE A 33 -24.15 0.70 -4.15
CA ILE A 33 -23.48 0.07 -3.00
C ILE A 33 -23.92 0.75 -1.71
N LEU A 34 -23.98 2.08 -1.71
CA LEU A 34 -24.44 2.87 -0.56
C LEU A 34 -25.91 2.61 -0.22
N ALA A 35 -26.77 2.40 -1.21
CA ALA A 35 -28.17 2.03 -0.97
C ALA A 35 -28.34 0.68 -0.25
N GLY A 36 -27.32 -0.19 -0.28
CA GLY A 36 -27.27 -1.43 0.49
C GLY A 36 -26.98 -1.28 1.98
N ILE A 37 -26.64 -0.07 2.45
CA ILE A 37 -26.33 0.21 3.86
C ILE A 37 -27.58 0.73 4.59
N SER A 38 -28.07 -0.04 5.55
CA SER A 38 -29.17 0.37 6.43
C SER A 38 -28.79 1.62 7.25
N ASN A 39 -29.72 2.58 7.33
CA ASN A 39 -29.57 3.82 8.09
C ASN A 39 -28.42 4.75 7.63
N LEU A 40 -28.00 4.68 6.36
CA LEU A 40 -26.94 5.53 5.81
C LEU A 40 -27.15 7.02 6.10
N ASP A 41 -28.38 7.53 5.98
CA ASP A 41 -28.71 8.94 6.26
C ASP A 41 -28.38 9.36 7.71
N SER A 42 -28.44 8.43 8.66
CA SER A 42 -28.06 8.67 10.05
C SER A 42 -26.55 8.66 10.26
N MET A 43 -25.79 8.06 9.34
CA MET A 43 -24.34 7.96 9.42
C MET A 43 -23.66 9.27 9.01
N GLY A 44 -24.29 10.13 8.20
CA GLY A 44 -23.85 11.50 7.95
C GLY A 44 -24.01 11.96 6.50
N ASP A 45 -23.39 13.11 6.19
CA ASP A 45 -23.39 13.66 4.84
C ASP A 45 -22.25 13.05 4.00
N PHE A 46 -22.57 12.60 2.80
CA PHE A 46 -21.61 12.00 1.88
C PHE A 46 -21.50 12.81 0.58
N GLU A 47 -20.30 12.85 0.03
CA GLU A 47 -20.05 13.24 -1.36
C GLU A 47 -19.45 12.02 -2.06
N VAL A 48 -19.99 11.63 -3.21
CA VAL A 48 -19.60 10.40 -3.90
C VAL A 48 -18.95 10.76 -5.23
N ILE A 49 -17.79 10.18 -5.50
CA ILE A 49 -17.02 10.41 -6.72
C ILE A 49 -16.58 9.08 -7.32
N GLU A 50 -16.95 8.86 -8.58
CA GLU A 50 -16.43 7.81 -9.43
C GLU A 50 -15.13 8.29 -10.06
N PHE A 51 -13.99 7.96 -9.43
CA PHE A 51 -12.67 8.45 -9.87
C PHE A 51 -12.11 7.60 -11.01
N ALA A 52 -12.32 6.28 -10.93
CA ALA A 52 -11.92 5.31 -11.94
C ALA A 52 -12.82 4.06 -11.84
N ASP A 53 -12.84 3.26 -12.90
CA ASP A 53 -13.47 1.94 -12.91
C ASP A 53 -12.46 0.91 -13.42
N LEU A 54 -11.44 0.63 -12.58
CA LEU A 54 -10.35 -0.29 -12.92
C LEU A 54 -10.29 -1.46 -11.93
N PRO A 55 -10.11 -2.71 -12.39
CA PRO A 55 -9.74 -3.79 -11.50
C PRO A 55 -8.34 -3.52 -10.94
N SER A 56 -8.12 -3.81 -9.65
CA SER A 56 -6.86 -3.49 -8.95
C SER A 56 -5.57 -3.97 -9.62
N PRO A 57 -5.54 -5.13 -10.33
CA PRO A 57 -4.35 -5.54 -11.09
C PRO A 57 -3.94 -4.59 -12.23
N GLN A 58 -4.83 -3.70 -12.68
CA GLN A 58 -4.54 -2.69 -13.70
C GLN A 58 -4.10 -1.34 -13.11
N ILE A 59 -4.09 -1.20 -11.78
CA ILE A 59 -3.64 0.02 -11.11
C ILE A 59 -2.12 0.16 -11.27
N THR A 60 -1.68 1.38 -11.60
CA THR A 60 -0.28 1.72 -11.83
C THR A 60 0.16 2.81 -10.85
N PRO A 61 1.47 3.03 -10.63
CA PRO A 61 1.95 4.15 -9.83
C PRO A 61 1.45 5.52 -10.31
N ARG A 62 1.19 5.69 -11.62
CA ARG A 62 0.58 6.92 -12.15
C ARG A 62 -0.88 7.11 -11.70
N HIS A 63 -1.65 6.02 -11.65
CA HIS A 63 -3.01 6.05 -11.09
C HIS A 63 -2.97 6.40 -9.61
N MET A 64 -2.04 5.80 -8.84
CA MET A 64 -1.85 6.10 -7.42
C MET A 64 -1.47 7.58 -7.18
N LEU A 65 -0.55 8.13 -7.99
CA LEU A 65 -0.18 9.55 -7.93
C LEU A 65 -1.39 10.44 -8.24
N SER A 66 -2.14 10.14 -9.30
CA SER A 66 -3.32 10.91 -9.69
C SER A 66 -4.36 10.94 -8.56
N LEU A 67 -4.60 9.79 -7.92
CA LEU A 67 -5.49 9.67 -6.77
C LEU A 67 -4.95 10.47 -5.56
N ALA A 68 -3.66 10.39 -5.25
CA ALA A 68 -3.05 11.14 -4.15
C ALA A 68 -3.17 12.66 -4.36
N LEU A 69 -2.91 13.14 -5.58
CA LEU A 69 -3.06 14.55 -5.95
C LEU A 69 -4.51 15.02 -5.82
N PHE A 70 -5.46 14.18 -6.24
CA PHE A 70 -6.88 14.42 -6.11
C PHE A 70 -7.29 14.50 -4.63
N VAL A 71 -6.97 13.49 -3.83
CA VAL A 71 -7.26 13.45 -2.38
C VAL A 71 -6.64 14.65 -1.66
N ARG A 72 -5.39 15.03 -1.98
CA ARG A 72 -4.72 16.21 -1.42
C ARG A 72 -5.48 17.50 -1.72
N LYS A 73 -6.04 17.64 -2.93
CA LYS A 73 -6.87 18.78 -3.30
C LYS A 73 -8.18 18.79 -2.51
N GLU A 74 -8.88 17.66 -2.47
CA GLU A 74 -10.18 17.55 -1.80
C GLU A 74 -10.09 17.75 -0.28
N LEU A 75 -9.02 17.26 0.36
CA LEU A 75 -8.79 17.45 1.79
C LEU A 75 -8.51 18.91 2.18
N LYS A 76 -8.20 19.81 1.24
CA LYS A 76 -8.10 21.26 1.51
C LYS A 76 -9.47 21.92 1.67
N ARG A 77 -10.54 21.32 1.15
CA ARG A 77 -11.92 21.81 1.30
C ARG A 77 -12.33 21.72 2.77
N LYS A 78 -12.92 22.79 3.31
CA LYS A 78 -13.24 22.88 4.75
C LYS A 78 -14.39 21.96 5.14
N GLU A 79 -15.32 21.73 4.21
CA GLU A 79 -16.50 20.90 4.38
C GLU A 79 -16.20 19.39 4.34
N ILE A 80 -15.08 18.96 3.74
CA ILE A 80 -14.66 17.56 3.72
C ILE A 80 -13.89 17.25 5.01
N SER A 81 -14.42 16.39 5.87
CA SER A 81 -13.77 16.00 7.12
C SER A 81 -12.94 14.73 7.03
N SER A 82 -13.25 13.86 6.06
CA SER A 82 -12.57 12.58 5.85
C SER A 82 -12.79 12.06 4.44
N VAL A 83 -11.94 11.11 4.04
CA VAL A 83 -11.99 10.44 2.74
C VAL A 83 -12.07 8.94 2.95
N ILE A 84 -12.93 8.28 2.18
CA ILE A 84 -12.98 6.84 2.02
C ILE A 84 -12.62 6.54 0.57
N VAL A 85 -11.71 5.59 0.36
CA VAL A 85 -11.37 5.09 -0.98
C VAL A 85 -11.79 3.63 -1.07
N SER A 86 -12.78 3.37 -1.91
CA SER A 86 -13.14 2.01 -2.28
C SER A 86 -12.25 1.53 -3.43
N HIS A 87 -11.57 0.41 -3.21
CA HIS A 87 -10.51 -0.07 -4.07
C HIS A 87 -10.51 -1.60 -4.19
N GLY A 88 -10.08 -2.12 -5.34
CA GLY A 88 -9.87 -3.56 -5.53
C GLY A 88 -8.77 -4.10 -4.62
N THR A 89 -8.95 -5.32 -4.10
CA THR A 89 -8.14 -5.84 -3.00
C THR A 89 -6.73 -6.27 -3.41
N ASP A 90 -6.43 -6.50 -4.69
CA ASP A 90 -5.12 -7.05 -5.08
C ASP A 90 -3.96 -6.07 -4.88
N THR A 91 -4.19 -4.78 -5.11
CA THR A 91 -3.18 -3.71 -4.98
C THR A 91 -3.58 -2.64 -3.96
N LEU A 92 -4.62 -2.91 -3.16
CA LEU A 92 -5.11 -1.98 -2.13
C LEU A 92 -3.99 -1.59 -1.16
N GLU A 93 -3.18 -2.54 -0.71
CA GLU A 93 -2.07 -2.26 0.23
C GLU A 93 -1.00 -1.34 -0.37
N GLU A 94 -0.78 -1.38 -1.68
CA GLU A 94 0.19 -0.54 -2.38
C GLU A 94 -0.37 0.87 -2.56
N THR A 95 -1.61 1.01 -3.04
CA THR A 95 -2.27 2.31 -3.20
C THR A 95 -2.45 3.02 -1.87
N ALA A 96 -2.88 2.30 -0.82
CA ALA A 96 -3.03 2.85 0.52
C ALA A 96 -1.69 3.35 1.07
N TYR A 97 -0.61 2.57 0.90
CA TYR A 97 0.72 2.98 1.34
C TYR A 97 1.29 4.14 0.52
N PHE A 98 1.01 4.19 -0.79
CA PHE A 98 1.34 5.34 -1.63
C PHE A 98 0.74 6.63 -1.06
N LEU A 99 -0.57 6.62 -0.75
CA LEU A 99 -1.23 7.79 -0.17
C LEU A 99 -0.74 8.11 1.25
N ASP A 100 -0.37 7.10 2.04
CA ASP A 100 0.18 7.31 3.39
C ASP A 100 1.47 8.14 3.37
N LEU A 101 2.28 7.94 2.33
CA LEU A 101 3.50 8.71 2.08
C LEU A 101 3.22 10.03 1.36
N ALA A 102 2.33 10.06 0.36
CA ALA A 102 2.15 11.18 -0.55
C ALA A 102 1.11 12.23 -0.11
N VAL A 103 0.32 11.95 0.93
CA VAL A 103 -0.74 12.86 1.43
C VAL A 103 -0.48 13.25 2.88
N GLU A 104 -0.08 14.51 3.09
CA GLU A 104 0.01 15.10 4.42
C GLU A 104 -1.35 15.66 4.86
N SER A 105 -2.02 14.95 5.76
CA SER A 105 -3.28 15.40 6.37
C SER A 105 -3.51 14.74 7.73
N LYS A 106 -4.20 15.48 8.63
CA LYS A 106 -4.75 14.92 9.87
C LYS A 106 -6.13 14.32 9.68
N LYS A 107 -6.86 14.72 8.63
CA LYS A 107 -8.20 14.19 8.33
C LYS A 107 -8.09 12.70 8.00
N PRO A 108 -8.97 11.83 8.52
CA PRO A 108 -8.92 10.40 8.25
C PRO A 108 -9.02 10.08 6.76
N ILE A 109 -8.18 9.15 6.31
CA ILE A 109 -8.23 8.54 4.97
C ILE A 109 -8.35 7.04 5.17
N VAL A 110 -9.44 6.44 4.70
CA VAL A 110 -9.74 5.03 4.93
C VAL A 110 -9.90 4.30 3.60
N PHE A 111 -9.07 3.29 3.36
CA PHE A 111 -9.24 2.36 2.26
C PHE A 111 -10.14 1.20 2.66
N VAL A 112 -10.99 0.79 1.74
CA VAL A 112 -11.93 -0.32 1.89
C VAL A 112 -12.00 -1.11 0.59
N GLY A 113 -12.32 -2.39 0.69
CA GLY A 113 -12.56 -3.26 -0.46
C GLY A 113 -13.55 -4.36 -0.13
N SER A 114 -13.71 -5.31 -1.04
CA SER A 114 -14.55 -6.50 -0.87
C SER A 114 -13.79 -7.71 -1.41
N MET A 115 -13.89 -8.85 -0.72
CA MET A 115 -13.35 -10.11 -1.23
C MET A 115 -14.37 -10.86 -2.09
N ARG A 116 -15.67 -10.62 -1.87
CA ARG A 116 -16.78 -11.15 -2.65
C ARG A 116 -17.43 -10.05 -3.48
N ASN A 117 -17.95 -10.40 -4.65
CA ASN A 117 -18.75 -9.50 -5.49
C ASN A 117 -20.23 -9.48 -5.07
N ILE A 118 -21.03 -8.58 -5.65
CA ILE A 118 -22.44 -8.39 -5.25
C ILE A 118 -23.34 -9.61 -5.52
N SER A 119 -22.93 -10.48 -6.46
CA SER A 119 -23.67 -11.67 -6.85
C SER A 119 -23.37 -12.88 -5.96
N GLU A 120 -22.33 -12.80 -5.12
CA GLU A 120 -21.90 -13.90 -4.25
C GLU A 120 -22.65 -13.91 -2.90
N LEU A 121 -22.91 -15.12 -2.39
CA LEU A 121 -23.50 -15.28 -1.05
C LEU A 121 -22.55 -14.74 0.03
N GLY A 122 -23.09 -13.88 0.88
CA GLY A 122 -22.33 -13.22 1.93
C GLY A 122 -21.36 -12.16 1.38
N TYR A 123 -21.74 -11.46 0.31
CA TYR A 123 -21.11 -10.22 -0.16
C TYR A 123 -20.75 -9.30 1.00
N ASP A 124 -19.46 -8.99 1.15
CA ASP A 124 -18.90 -8.29 2.30
C ASP A 124 -18.83 -6.75 2.10
N GLY A 125 -19.12 -6.25 0.90
CA GLY A 125 -18.97 -4.85 0.51
C GLY A 125 -19.72 -3.85 1.41
N PRO A 126 -21.04 -4.00 1.66
CA PRO A 126 -21.80 -3.05 2.45
C PRO A 126 -21.33 -3.01 3.91
N SER A 127 -20.99 -4.18 4.48
CA SER A 127 -20.45 -4.26 5.85
C SER A 127 -19.08 -3.60 5.95
N ASN A 128 -18.18 -3.86 4.99
CA ASN A 128 -16.86 -3.24 4.97
C ASN A 128 -16.97 -1.72 4.79
N LEU A 129 -17.84 -1.25 3.89
CA LEU A 129 -18.07 0.18 3.66
C LEU A 129 -18.68 0.87 4.88
N ALA A 130 -19.64 0.24 5.57
CA ALA A 130 -20.17 0.74 6.83
C ALA A 130 -19.06 0.89 7.89
N GLY A 131 -18.20 -0.13 8.04
CA GLY A 131 -17.03 -0.06 8.94
C GLY A 131 -16.05 1.05 8.57
N ALA A 132 -15.83 1.27 7.27
CA ALA A 132 -15.01 2.37 6.78
C ALA A 132 -15.63 3.74 7.08
N ILE A 133 -16.95 3.89 6.98
CA ILE A 133 -17.67 5.12 7.35
C ILE A 133 -17.54 5.41 8.84
N VAL A 134 -17.77 4.40 9.69
CA VAL A 134 -17.59 4.52 11.14
C VAL A 134 -16.14 4.95 11.45
N THR A 135 -15.16 4.33 10.81
CA THR A 135 -13.74 4.65 10.99
C THR A 135 -13.39 6.05 10.51
N ALA A 136 -13.84 6.46 9.33
CA ALA A 136 -13.54 7.76 8.74
C ALA A 136 -14.16 8.93 9.53
N ARG A 137 -15.22 8.67 10.30
CA ARG A 137 -15.93 9.68 11.08
C ARG A 137 -15.55 9.68 12.56
N SER A 138 -14.85 8.66 13.02
CA SER A 138 -14.30 8.62 14.38
C SER A 138 -13.25 9.71 14.57
N LYS A 139 -13.39 10.49 15.65
CA LYS A 139 -12.37 11.48 16.05
C LYS A 139 -11.05 10.79 16.39
N GLU A 140 -11.14 9.55 16.86
CA GLU A 140 -9.98 8.79 17.29
C GLU A 140 -9.15 8.33 16.09
N SER A 141 -9.68 8.38 14.87
CA SER A 141 -8.94 8.11 13.63
C SER A 141 -8.11 9.29 13.13
N ILE A 142 -8.26 10.49 13.72
CA ILE A 142 -7.53 11.70 13.29
C ILE A 142 -6.02 11.52 13.51
N GLY A 143 -5.22 11.82 12.49
CA GLY A 143 -3.75 11.81 12.57
C GLY A 143 -3.10 10.42 12.48
N ARG A 144 -3.88 9.33 12.40
CA ARG A 144 -3.37 7.95 12.36
C ARG A 144 -2.79 7.50 11.02
N GLY A 145 -2.72 8.39 10.03
CA GLY A 145 -2.30 8.07 8.68
C GLY A 145 -3.41 7.46 7.85
N VAL A 146 -3.05 6.79 6.77
CA VAL A 146 -3.99 6.04 5.95
C VAL A 146 -4.30 4.71 6.63
N LEU A 147 -5.59 4.41 6.73
CA LEU A 147 -6.11 3.21 7.36
C LEU A 147 -6.68 2.26 6.31
N ILE A 148 -6.67 0.96 6.58
CA ILE A 148 -7.34 -0.07 5.78
C ILE A 148 -8.37 -0.74 6.68
N VAL A 149 -9.63 -0.76 6.23
CA VAL A 149 -10.74 -1.35 6.98
C VAL A 149 -11.43 -2.43 6.16
N LEU A 150 -11.27 -3.68 6.59
CA LEU A 150 -12.02 -4.83 6.08
C LEU A 150 -12.29 -5.77 7.25
N ASN A 151 -13.42 -6.50 7.20
CA ASN A 151 -13.78 -7.49 8.21
C ASN A 151 -13.73 -6.91 9.65
N ASN A 152 -14.22 -5.68 9.82
CA ASN A 152 -14.21 -4.93 11.08
C ASN A 152 -12.83 -4.71 11.72
N GLN A 153 -11.72 -4.93 11.02
CA GLN A 153 -10.38 -4.64 11.51
C GLN A 153 -9.83 -3.36 10.90
N VAL A 154 -9.30 -2.49 11.74
CA VAL A 154 -8.66 -1.24 11.34
C VAL A 154 -7.14 -1.43 11.35
N ASN A 155 -6.53 -1.50 10.17
CA ASN A 155 -5.09 -1.70 10.02
C ASN A 155 -4.40 -0.42 9.51
N SER A 156 -3.11 -0.24 9.83
CA SER A 156 -2.28 0.81 9.22
C SER A 156 -1.95 0.43 7.78
N ALA A 157 -2.05 1.38 6.84
CA ALA A 157 -1.63 1.17 5.45
C ALA A 157 -0.16 0.74 5.34
N ARG A 158 0.72 1.22 6.23
CA ARG A 158 2.12 0.78 6.30
C ARG A 158 2.27 -0.71 6.57
N GLU A 159 1.44 -1.26 7.45
CA GLU A 159 1.62 -2.61 8.00
C GLU A 159 0.75 -3.68 7.33
N ALA A 160 -0.47 -3.34 6.92
CA ALA A 160 -1.43 -4.33 6.45
C ALA A 160 -0.98 -4.97 5.13
N THR A 161 -1.13 -6.29 4.98
CA THR A 161 -0.94 -6.96 3.70
C THR A 161 -2.04 -7.98 3.44
N LYS A 162 -2.39 -8.20 2.16
CA LYS A 162 -3.32 -9.25 1.73
C LYS A 162 -2.64 -10.61 1.94
N SER A 163 -2.99 -11.28 3.04
CA SER A 163 -2.37 -12.52 3.52
C SER A 163 -2.96 -13.80 2.93
N ASN A 164 -4.13 -13.70 2.29
CA ASN A 164 -4.86 -14.82 1.72
C ASN A 164 -5.61 -14.41 0.44
N THR A 165 -5.75 -15.36 -0.50
CA THR A 165 -6.40 -15.12 -1.79
C THR A 165 -7.93 -15.13 -1.74
N LEU A 166 -8.55 -15.65 -0.66
CA LEU A 166 -10.00 -15.84 -0.56
C LEU A 166 -10.63 -15.33 0.75
N SER A 167 -9.90 -15.45 1.87
CA SER A 167 -10.44 -15.12 3.19
C SER A 167 -10.92 -13.66 3.27
N LEU A 168 -12.08 -13.43 3.89
CA LEU A 168 -12.56 -12.08 4.21
C LEU A 168 -11.61 -11.35 5.17
N ASP A 169 -10.93 -12.11 6.02
CA ASP A 169 -9.95 -11.62 7.00
C ASP A 169 -8.51 -11.60 6.44
N THR A 170 -8.36 -11.17 5.18
CA THR A 170 -7.07 -11.26 4.47
C THR A 170 -6.13 -10.09 4.76
N PHE A 171 -6.62 -8.87 4.98
CA PHE A 171 -5.77 -7.73 5.27
C PHE A 171 -5.32 -7.73 6.73
N ARG A 172 -4.05 -8.05 6.95
CA ARG A 172 -3.49 -8.21 8.29
C ARG A 172 -2.20 -7.43 8.47
N SER A 173 -2.11 -6.70 9.58
CA SER A 173 -0.84 -6.26 10.16
C SER A 173 -0.15 -7.46 10.84
N LEU A 174 0.64 -8.23 10.08
CA LEU A 174 1.15 -9.54 10.51
C LEU A 174 2.03 -9.53 11.77
N GLU A 175 2.80 -8.47 11.99
CA GLU A 175 3.77 -8.41 13.10
C GLU A 175 3.12 -7.98 14.43
N PHE A 176 2.21 -7.01 14.39
CA PHE A 176 1.73 -6.31 15.58
C PHE A 176 0.20 -6.32 15.75
N GLY A 177 -0.53 -7.01 14.86
CA GLY A 177 -1.99 -7.01 14.83
C GLY A 177 -2.59 -5.69 14.35
N PRO A 178 -3.92 -5.60 14.20
CA PRO A 178 -4.59 -4.38 13.78
C PRO A 178 -4.37 -3.24 14.80
N LEU A 179 -4.57 -2.00 14.36
CA LEU A 179 -4.59 -0.85 15.27
C LEU A 179 -5.82 -0.86 16.18
N GLY A 180 -6.93 -1.40 15.67
CA GLY A 180 -8.21 -1.44 16.35
C GLY A 180 -9.25 -2.26 15.61
N VAL A 181 -10.46 -2.23 16.12
CA VAL A 181 -11.63 -2.90 15.52
C VAL A 181 -12.81 -1.94 15.44
N VAL A 182 -13.72 -2.22 14.52
CA VAL A 182 -15.06 -1.61 14.49
C VAL A 182 -16.01 -2.54 15.23
N ASP A 183 -16.61 -2.06 16.32
CA ASP A 183 -17.60 -2.80 17.09
C ASP A 183 -18.75 -1.88 17.49
N ASN A 184 -19.99 -2.36 17.37
CA ASN A 184 -21.20 -1.62 17.71
C ASN A 184 -21.26 -0.15 17.19
N ASN A 185 -20.88 0.07 15.92
CA ASN A 185 -20.80 1.38 15.27
C ASN A 185 -19.78 2.36 15.90
N GLU A 186 -18.79 1.84 16.63
CA GLU A 186 -17.68 2.59 17.19
C GLU A 186 -16.34 1.98 16.76
N VAL A 187 -15.27 2.79 16.77
CA VAL A 187 -13.92 2.27 16.56
C VAL A 187 -13.17 2.22 17.88
N LEU A 188 -12.70 1.03 18.22
CA LEU A 188 -11.91 0.76 19.41
C LEU A 188 -10.44 0.55 18.99
N TYR A 189 -9.59 1.55 19.27
CA TYR A 189 -8.15 1.45 19.03
C TYR A 189 -7.43 0.84 20.24
N PHE A 190 -6.57 -0.14 19.99
CA PHE A 190 -5.73 -0.81 20.99
C PHE A 190 -4.25 -0.44 20.86
N ARG A 191 -3.85 0.10 19.70
CA ARG A 191 -2.48 0.49 19.39
C ARG A 191 -2.45 1.76 18.56
N ASP A 192 -1.36 2.52 18.67
CA ASP A 192 -1.11 3.68 17.83
C ASP A 192 -0.43 3.32 16.51
N ALA A 193 -0.61 4.15 15.49
CA ALA A 193 0.09 3.98 14.22
C ALA A 193 1.57 4.34 14.38
N ASN A 194 2.44 3.70 13.59
CA ASN A 194 3.86 4.07 13.59
C ASN A 194 4.05 5.52 13.12
N PRO A 195 5.08 6.23 13.64
CA PRO A 195 5.53 7.48 13.07
C PRO A 195 5.83 7.34 11.57
N ARG A 196 5.55 8.40 10.80
CA ARG A 196 5.76 8.42 9.36
C ARG A 196 6.23 9.81 8.91
N SER A 197 7.07 9.84 7.88
CA SER A 197 7.38 11.06 7.12
C SER A 197 6.66 11.04 5.77
N HIS A 198 6.37 12.22 5.23
CA HIS A 198 5.70 12.38 3.96
C HIS A 198 6.70 12.65 2.83
N ILE A 199 6.45 12.06 1.65
CA ILE A 199 7.23 12.25 0.43
C ILE A 199 6.31 12.91 -0.60
N LEU A 200 6.20 14.24 -0.52
CA LEU A 200 5.28 15.02 -1.33
C LEU A 200 5.88 15.26 -2.72
N VAL A 201 5.31 14.61 -3.74
CA VAL A 201 5.76 14.69 -5.13
C VAL A 201 4.59 14.98 -6.07
N ASP A 202 4.87 15.62 -7.19
CA ASP A 202 3.90 15.86 -8.27
C ASP A 202 4.21 15.04 -9.53
N SER A 203 5.29 14.23 -9.50
CA SER A 203 5.70 13.28 -10.53
C SER A 203 6.23 12.01 -9.87
N ILE A 204 6.32 10.91 -10.63
CA ILE A 204 6.79 9.61 -10.11
C ILE A 204 7.89 9.01 -11.01
N GLU A 205 9.00 8.57 -10.42
CA GLU A 205 10.04 7.77 -11.08
C GLU A 205 9.61 6.31 -11.13
N GLU A 206 9.31 5.82 -12.33
CA GLU A 206 8.72 4.50 -12.54
C GLU A 206 9.75 3.39 -12.76
N LYS A 207 11.02 3.73 -13.05
CA LYS A 207 12.08 2.75 -13.33
C LYS A 207 12.67 2.15 -12.06
N VAL A 208 11.78 1.72 -11.16
CA VAL A 208 12.09 0.97 -9.95
C VAL A 208 11.50 -0.44 -10.08
N TYR A 209 12.36 -1.44 -10.01
CA TYR A 209 11.99 -2.84 -10.21
C TYR A 209 11.96 -3.61 -8.87
N LEU A 210 11.15 -4.66 -8.81
CA LEU A 210 11.08 -5.59 -7.68
C LEU A 210 11.62 -6.96 -8.12
N LEU A 211 12.62 -7.46 -7.41
CA LEU A 211 13.23 -8.77 -7.64
C LEU A 211 13.04 -9.65 -6.42
N LYS A 212 12.41 -10.81 -6.60
CA LYS A 212 12.27 -11.79 -5.52
C LYS A 212 13.38 -12.84 -5.57
N ALA A 213 14.18 -12.94 -4.51
CA ALA A 213 15.26 -13.92 -4.46
C ALA A 213 14.73 -15.35 -4.28
N TYR A 214 15.41 -16.30 -4.92
CA TYR A 214 15.13 -17.72 -4.85
C TYR A 214 16.43 -18.54 -4.77
N ALA A 215 16.32 -19.84 -4.47
CA ALA A 215 17.49 -20.70 -4.36
C ALA A 215 18.21 -20.78 -5.71
N GLY A 216 19.50 -20.46 -5.73
CA GLY A 216 20.28 -20.45 -6.97
C GLY A 216 20.06 -19.22 -7.86
N ILE A 217 19.42 -18.14 -7.36
CA ILE A 217 19.33 -16.88 -8.10
C ILE A 217 20.73 -16.42 -8.55
N GLY A 218 20.87 -16.06 -9.81
CA GLY A 218 22.10 -15.55 -10.40
C GLY A 218 22.09 -14.02 -10.46
N ARG A 219 22.76 -13.45 -11.45
CA ARG A 219 22.87 -12.00 -11.67
C ARG A 219 22.05 -11.49 -12.85
N GLU A 220 21.45 -12.41 -13.60
CA GLU A 220 20.81 -12.17 -14.89
C GLU A 220 19.68 -11.16 -14.79
N GLU A 221 18.80 -11.28 -13.80
CA GLU A 221 17.69 -10.34 -13.59
C GLU A 221 18.19 -8.95 -13.16
N VAL A 222 19.22 -8.90 -12.31
CA VAL A 222 19.83 -7.63 -11.88
C VAL A 222 20.46 -6.93 -13.09
N ASP A 223 21.29 -7.64 -13.85
CA ASP A 223 21.94 -7.10 -15.06
C ASP A 223 20.90 -6.65 -16.09
N PHE A 224 19.81 -7.41 -16.26
CA PHE A 224 18.70 -7.03 -17.14
C PHE A 224 18.06 -5.71 -16.72
N PHE A 225 17.73 -5.53 -15.44
CA PHE A 225 17.15 -4.27 -14.95
C PHE A 225 18.10 -3.09 -15.14
N VAL A 226 19.39 -3.27 -14.85
CA VAL A 226 20.40 -2.22 -15.07
C VAL A 226 20.50 -1.87 -16.56
N SER A 227 20.53 -2.86 -17.45
CA SER A 227 20.56 -2.65 -18.91
C SER A 227 19.30 -1.95 -19.44
N SER A 228 18.16 -2.16 -18.78
CA SER A 228 16.88 -1.50 -19.06
C SER A 228 16.78 -0.08 -18.49
N GLY A 229 17.86 0.42 -17.88
CA GLY A 229 17.95 1.78 -17.34
C GLY A 229 17.26 1.95 -15.99
N ALA A 230 17.26 0.92 -15.14
CA ALA A 230 16.78 1.01 -13.76
C ALA A 230 17.40 2.19 -13.02
N LYS A 231 16.56 2.92 -12.28
CA LYS A 231 16.96 3.91 -11.28
C LYS A 231 16.99 3.32 -9.89
N GLY A 232 16.13 2.32 -9.65
CA GLY A 232 16.08 1.58 -8.40
C GLY A 232 15.81 0.09 -8.60
N ILE A 233 16.33 -0.73 -7.71
CA ILE A 233 15.98 -2.15 -7.60
C ILE A 233 15.70 -2.46 -6.12
N VAL A 234 14.50 -2.94 -5.83
CA VAL A 234 14.14 -3.52 -4.54
C VAL A 234 14.29 -5.04 -4.64
N ILE A 235 15.04 -5.64 -3.73
CA ILE A 235 15.29 -7.08 -3.72
C ILE A 235 14.67 -7.70 -2.47
N GLU A 236 13.69 -8.59 -2.64
CA GLU A 236 13.20 -9.47 -1.58
C GLU A 236 14.20 -10.61 -1.37
N ALA A 237 15.23 -10.34 -0.58
CA ALA A 237 16.34 -11.25 -0.33
C ALA A 237 15.97 -12.41 0.62
N LEU A 238 16.88 -13.36 0.75
CA LEU A 238 16.69 -14.54 1.60
C LEU A 238 16.88 -14.18 3.09
N GLY A 239 15.93 -14.60 3.93
CA GLY A 239 16.03 -14.48 5.38
C GLY A 239 16.30 -13.05 5.83
N ARG A 240 17.47 -12.82 6.43
CA ARG A 240 17.83 -11.52 7.02
C ARG A 240 18.44 -10.50 6.04
N GLY A 241 18.27 -10.72 4.74
CA GLY A 241 18.80 -9.85 3.68
C GLY A 241 20.04 -10.42 2.99
N ASN A 242 20.09 -11.74 2.75
CA ASN A 242 21.22 -12.41 2.11
C ASN A 242 20.89 -12.83 0.67
N LEU A 243 21.92 -12.91 -0.18
CA LEU A 243 21.84 -13.35 -1.57
C LEU A 243 22.87 -14.45 -1.83
N THR A 244 22.82 -15.04 -3.03
CA THR A 244 23.93 -15.88 -3.53
C THR A 244 25.14 -15.00 -3.84
N PRO A 245 26.37 -15.54 -3.80
CA PRO A 245 27.57 -14.82 -4.22
C PRO A 245 27.43 -14.17 -5.61
N VAL A 246 26.90 -14.91 -6.58
CA VAL A 246 26.73 -14.45 -7.96
C VAL A 246 25.75 -13.28 -8.05
N CYS A 247 24.60 -13.37 -7.36
CA CYS A 247 23.62 -12.28 -7.34
C CYS A 247 24.19 -11.04 -6.64
N ALA A 248 24.95 -11.20 -5.56
CA ALA A 248 25.58 -10.09 -4.85
C ALA A 248 26.61 -9.35 -5.72
N GLN A 249 27.39 -10.06 -6.53
CA GLN A 249 28.28 -9.43 -7.53
C GLN A 249 27.49 -8.59 -8.55
N GLY A 250 26.31 -9.05 -8.98
CA GLY A 250 25.40 -8.28 -9.83
C GLY A 250 24.91 -7.00 -9.13
N VAL A 251 24.58 -7.08 -7.84
CA VAL A 251 24.17 -5.92 -7.03
C VAL A 251 25.30 -4.90 -6.90
N GLU A 252 26.53 -5.33 -6.62
CA GLU A 252 27.69 -4.46 -6.53
C GLU A 252 27.96 -3.72 -7.85
N GLU A 253 27.86 -4.41 -8.98
CA GLU A 253 27.97 -3.79 -10.30
C GLU A 253 26.83 -2.80 -10.56
N ALA A 254 25.59 -3.14 -10.20
CA ALA A 254 24.45 -2.24 -10.34
C ALA A 254 24.68 -0.92 -9.57
N ILE A 255 25.14 -1.02 -8.33
CA ILE A 255 25.45 0.16 -7.49
C ILE A 255 26.61 0.96 -8.09
N ARG A 256 27.68 0.31 -8.55
CA ARG A 256 28.80 1.00 -9.25
C ARG A 256 28.34 1.74 -10.50
N ARG A 257 27.26 1.28 -11.16
CA ARG A 257 26.64 1.93 -12.31
C ARG A 257 25.61 2.99 -11.94
N GLY A 258 25.48 3.34 -10.67
CA GLY A 258 24.60 4.40 -10.16
C GLY A 258 23.15 3.96 -9.97
N VAL A 259 22.86 2.65 -9.95
CA VAL A 259 21.52 2.14 -9.62
C VAL A 259 21.39 2.01 -8.11
N HIS A 260 20.35 2.60 -7.55
CA HIS A 260 20.04 2.44 -6.14
C HIS A 260 19.49 1.04 -5.88
N VAL A 261 20.04 0.33 -4.89
CA VAL A 261 19.58 -1.02 -4.54
C VAL A 261 19.13 -1.06 -3.09
N THR A 262 17.90 -1.52 -2.86
CA THR A 262 17.33 -1.69 -1.51
C THR A 262 17.06 -3.16 -1.23
N ILE A 263 17.58 -3.64 -0.11
CA ILE A 263 17.36 -5.01 0.37
C ILE A 263 16.19 -5.01 1.36
N VAL A 264 15.22 -5.87 1.09
CA VAL A 264 14.16 -6.29 2.03
C VAL A 264 14.16 -7.82 2.12
N SER A 265 13.23 -8.41 2.86
CA SER A 265 13.11 -9.86 2.97
C SER A 265 11.91 -10.37 2.19
N ARG A 266 12.05 -11.56 1.60
CA ARG A 266 10.88 -12.34 1.12
C ARG A 266 10.12 -13.03 2.25
N CYS A 267 10.68 -13.05 3.46
CA CYS A 267 9.94 -13.51 4.64
C CYS A 267 8.77 -12.55 4.88
N PRO A 268 7.57 -13.04 5.22
CA PRO A 268 6.39 -12.18 5.42
C PRO A 268 6.55 -11.16 6.56
N THR A 269 7.41 -11.45 7.53
CA THR A 269 7.62 -10.66 8.74
C THR A 269 9.11 -10.56 9.11
N GLY A 270 9.44 -9.61 9.99
CA GLY A 270 10.80 -9.33 10.44
C GLY A 270 11.60 -8.35 9.55
N ARG A 271 12.63 -7.76 10.15
CA ARG A 271 13.54 -6.80 9.48
C ARG A 271 14.78 -7.47 8.89
N VAL A 272 15.32 -6.88 7.83
CA VAL A 272 16.67 -7.19 7.34
C VAL A 272 17.74 -6.55 8.23
N LEU A 273 18.91 -7.16 8.31
CA LEU A 273 20.10 -6.59 8.96
C LEU A 273 21.36 -7.31 8.48
N TRP A 274 22.41 -6.54 8.19
CA TRP A 274 23.68 -6.98 7.62
C TRP A 274 24.64 -7.68 8.61
N THR A 275 24.14 -8.57 9.46
CA THR A 275 24.96 -9.24 10.50
C THR A 275 25.80 -10.40 9.99
N TYR A 276 25.49 -10.96 8.83
CA TYR A 276 26.21 -12.10 8.25
C TYR A 276 27.32 -11.59 7.33
N GLY A 277 28.52 -12.17 7.44
CA GLY A 277 29.73 -11.73 6.72
C GLY A 277 30.36 -12.79 5.81
N TYR A 278 29.58 -13.77 5.34
CA TYR A 278 30.02 -14.67 4.27
C TYR A 278 29.77 -14.04 2.89
N GLU A 279 30.36 -14.58 1.82
CA GLU A 279 30.16 -14.08 0.46
C GLU A 279 28.69 -14.14 0.04
N GLY A 280 28.15 -13.04 -0.45
CA GLY A 280 26.73 -12.85 -0.77
C GLY A 280 25.85 -12.41 0.40
N ALA A 281 26.39 -12.38 1.62
CA ALA A 281 25.64 -11.98 2.80
C ALA A 281 25.41 -10.47 2.89
N GLY A 282 24.47 -10.07 3.76
CA GLY A 282 24.09 -8.67 3.92
C GLY A 282 25.24 -7.71 4.24
N LYS A 283 26.31 -8.14 4.92
CA LYS A 283 27.47 -7.26 5.20
C LYS A 283 28.15 -6.76 3.92
N GLN A 284 28.39 -7.66 2.98
CA GLN A 284 28.96 -7.33 1.66
C GLN A 284 28.06 -6.33 0.93
N LEU A 285 26.75 -6.57 0.89
CA LEU A 285 25.79 -5.67 0.24
C LEU A 285 25.75 -4.28 0.88
N LYS A 286 25.84 -4.19 2.22
CA LYS A 286 25.88 -2.92 2.93
C LYS A 286 27.16 -2.14 2.63
N GLU A 287 28.30 -2.82 2.62
CA GLU A 287 29.61 -2.22 2.27
C GLU A 287 29.64 -1.76 0.81
N ALA A 288 28.94 -2.45 -0.09
CA ALA A 288 28.75 -2.04 -1.47
C ALA A 288 27.87 -0.78 -1.64
N GLY A 289 27.16 -0.35 -0.59
CA GLY A 289 26.33 0.84 -0.58
C GLY A 289 24.82 0.59 -0.60
N ALA A 290 24.37 -0.68 -0.64
CA ALA A 290 22.95 -1.02 -0.66
C ALA A 290 22.21 -0.46 0.56
N TYR A 291 20.96 -0.08 0.35
CA TYR A 291 20.04 0.30 1.41
C TYR A 291 19.44 -0.94 2.07
N PHE A 292 19.17 -0.86 3.37
CA PHE A 292 18.45 -1.90 4.10
C PHE A 292 17.12 -1.32 4.55
N GLY A 293 16.04 -1.75 3.89
CA GLY A 293 14.71 -1.21 4.13
C GLY A 293 14.20 -1.51 5.55
N PRO A 294 13.21 -0.74 6.04
CA PRO A 294 12.53 -1.04 7.29
C PRO A 294 11.74 -2.35 7.17
N ALA A 295 11.06 -2.76 8.26
CA ALA A 295 10.19 -3.93 8.25
C ALA A 295 8.89 -3.67 7.45
N ILE A 296 9.02 -3.62 6.13
CA ILE A 296 7.95 -3.56 5.12
C ILE A 296 8.27 -4.53 3.97
N ASN A 297 7.25 -4.99 3.26
CA ASN A 297 7.39 -5.92 2.14
C ASN A 297 7.94 -5.25 0.86
N GLY A 298 8.28 -6.05 -0.15
CA GLY A 298 8.91 -5.59 -1.38
C GLY A 298 8.08 -4.60 -2.19
N GLN A 299 6.77 -4.87 -2.33
CA GLN A 299 5.87 -4.01 -3.08
C GLN A 299 5.75 -2.61 -2.45
N LYS A 300 5.67 -2.51 -1.11
CA LYS A 300 5.65 -1.20 -0.41
C LYS A 300 6.99 -0.49 -0.47
N MET A 301 8.09 -1.22 -0.28
CA MET A 301 9.42 -0.61 -0.41
C MET A 301 9.66 -0.08 -1.83
N ARG A 302 9.14 -0.78 -2.86
CA ARG A 302 9.18 -0.28 -4.24
C ARG A 302 8.44 1.05 -4.38
N ILE A 303 7.21 1.17 -3.86
CA ILE A 303 6.45 2.44 -3.87
C ILE A 303 7.22 3.56 -3.18
N LYS A 304 7.75 3.31 -1.97
CA LYS A 304 8.52 4.30 -1.23
C LYS A 304 9.79 4.74 -1.97
N MET A 305 10.46 3.81 -2.64
CA MET A 305 11.64 4.10 -3.45
C MET A 305 11.31 4.92 -4.70
N MET A 306 10.19 4.63 -5.38
CA MET A 306 9.70 5.44 -6.51
C MET A 306 9.45 6.89 -6.09
N LEU A 307 8.78 7.08 -4.94
CA LEU A 307 8.52 8.41 -4.38
C LEU A 307 9.82 9.13 -4.01
N ALA A 308 10.74 8.46 -3.31
CA ALA A 308 12.01 9.07 -2.89
C ALA A 308 12.90 9.49 -4.09
N LEU A 309 13.01 8.64 -5.11
CA LEU A 309 13.76 8.94 -6.34
C LEU A 309 13.14 10.06 -7.17
N SER A 310 11.85 10.34 -6.97
CA SER A 310 11.19 11.48 -7.60
C SER A 310 11.59 12.83 -6.96
N LEU A 311 12.14 12.80 -5.75
CA LEU A 311 12.66 14.00 -5.07
C LEU A 311 14.15 14.21 -5.30
N THR A 312 14.94 13.14 -5.30
CA THR A 312 16.39 13.25 -5.30
C THR A 312 17.06 11.95 -5.76
N ASP A 313 18.18 12.08 -6.46
CA ASP A 313 19.08 10.99 -6.83
C ASP A 313 20.35 10.95 -5.93
N ASP A 314 20.47 11.91 -5.01
CA ASP A 314 21.58 12.01 -4.05
C ASP A 314 21.53 10.88 -3.01
N PRO A 315 22.53 9.96 -2.97
CA PRO A 315 22.53 8.82 -2.06
C PRO A 315 22.42 9.19 -0.57
N GLU A 316 22.98 10.33 -0.16
CA GLU A 316 22.98 10.77 1.24
C GLU A 316 21.60 11.24 1.68
N LYS A 317 20.83 11.85 0.77
CA LYS A 317 19.44 12.26 1.03
C LYS A 317 18.48 11.08 0.91
N LEU A 318 18.74 10.16 -0.02
CA LEU A 318 17.91 8.97 -0.21
C LEU A 318 18.01 8.00 0.97
N ARG A 319 19.20 7.81 1.54
CA ARG A 319 19.43 6.81 2.60
C ARG A 319 18.43 6.90 3.76
N PRO A 320 18.23 8.04 4.44
CA PRO A 320 17.26 8.12 5.52
C PRO A 320 15.82 7.93 5.03
N MET A 321 15.48 8.45 3.83
CA MET A 321 14.16 8.26 3.24
C MET A 321 13.85 6.78 2.99
N ILE A 322 14.84 5.99 2.58
CA ILE A 322 14.67 4.56 2.29
C ILE A 322 14.70 3.74 3.58
N GLU A 323 15.72 3.90 4.43
CA GLU A 323 16.01 3.01 5.57
C GLU A 323 15.13 3.26 6.81
N LEU A 324 14.51 4.45 6.95
CA LEU A 324 13.73 4.84 8.14
C LEU A 324 12.24 5.03 7.84
N ASP A 325 11.38 4.72 8.81
CA ASP A 325 9.93 4.98 8.72
C ASP A 325 9.58 6.46 8.88
N ALA A 326 10.33 7.16 9.72
CA ALA A 326 10.29 8.60 9.89
C ALA A 326 11.73 9.14 9.82
N PHE A 327 11.90 10.19 9.04
CA PHE A 327 13.17 10.87 8.73
C PHE A 327 12.96 12.39 8.72
#